data_AF-A0A8S2Q3R1-F1
#
_entry.id   AF-A0A8S2Q3R1-F1
#
_cell.length_a   1.000
_cell.length_b   1.000
_cell.length_c   1.000
_cell.angle_alpha   90.00
_cell.angle_beta   90.00
_cell.angle_gamma   90.00
#
_symmetry.space_group_name_H-M   'P 1'
#
loop_
_entity.id
_entity.type
_entity.pdbx_description
1 polymer ?
#
loop_
_entity_poly.entity_id
_entity_poly.type
_entity_poly.pdbx_seq_one_letter_code
_entity_poly.pdbx_strand_id
1 'polypeptide(L)'
;MEAEGASRIFQRSVSKGLRYKWLVCDGDSSAYDKVKNIYIEQETAAEADGIDNNDKHKGRQPREVVRMKKTIPEEKPFGGSAGRMTDAMMHKMSEMYGLAIRQGTDEVQENNEDEAEAVARLQKKCLAAFHHLIVQDNKENQHYYCPDGMTSWCSYKRDQATNGNEDERKDKNWLDPVFLDLLQKMIEDLTLKELLSRCLRGLTQNSNESLNSVVWSILSKSKNHGFSSVQGAATAASIYFTGGRA
;
A
#
# COMPACT_ATOMS: atom_id res chain seq x y z
N MET A 1 -1.54 4.03 -23.10
CA MET A 1 -1.04 2.77 -23.69
C MET A 1 -1.51 1.57 -22.88
N GLU A 2 -1.37 1.59 -21.56
CA GLU A 2 -1.80 0.51 -20.65
C GLU A 2 -3.28 0.16 -20.74
N ALA A 3 -4.18 1.16 -20.66
CA ALA A 3 -5.62 0.93 -20.76
C ALA A 3 -6.05 0.26 -22.08
N GLU A 4 -5.38 0.60 -23.17
CA GLU A 4 -5.61 -0.03 -24.48
C GLU A 4 -5.05 -1.46 -24.52
N GLY A 5 -3.89 -1.69 -23.91
CA GLY A 5 -3.31 -3.03 -23.73
C GLY A 5 -4.23 -3.95 -22.91
N ALA A 6 -4.71 -3.46 -21.77
CA ALA A 6 -5.66 -4.17 -20.91
C ALA A 6 -6.94 -4.51 -21.68
N SER A 7 -7.54 -3.53 -22.37
CA SER A 7 -8.73 -3.74 -23.21
C SER A 7 -8.53 -4.87 -24.22
N ARG A 8 -7.42 -4.87 -24.96
CA ARG A 8 -7.13 -5.90 -25.97
C ARG A 8 -6.91 -7.28 -25.35
N ILE A 9 -6.20 -7.35 -24.22
CA ILE A 9 -5.93 -8.62 -23.52
C ILE A 9 -7.24 -9.22 -23.01
N PHE A 10 -8.09 -8.42 -22.35
CA PHE A 10 -9.36 -8.88 -21.81
C PHE A 10 -10.34 -9.28 -22.92
N GLN A 11 -10.47 -8.48 -23.99
CA GLN A 11 -11.31 -8.86 -25.14
C GLN A 11 -10.83 -10.16 -25.81
N ARG A 12 -9.51 -10.36 -25.91
CA ARG A 12 -8.94 -11.60 -26.45
C ARG A 12 -9.14 -12.81 -25.54
N SER A 13 -9.29 -12.60 -24.23
CA SER A 13 -9.62 -13.72 -23.32
C SER A 13 -10.99 -14.31 -23.64
N VAL A 14 -11.98 -13.45 -23.94
CA VAL A 14 -13.34 -13.86 -24.31
C VAL A 14 -13.32 -14.74 -25.57
N SER A 15 -12.57 -14.35 -26.60
CA SER A 15 -12.46 -15.15 -27.83
C SER A 15 -11.74 -16.48 -27.64
N LYS A 16 -11.01 -16.64 -26.52
CA LYS A 16 -10.34 -17.88 -26.13
C LYS A 16 -11.12 -18.69 -25.08
N GLY A 17 -12.30 -18.25 -24.68
CA GLY A 17 -13.08 -18.91 -23.62
C GLY A 17 -12.46 -18.79 -22.22
N LEU A 18 -11.62 -17.79 -21.99
CA LEU A 18 -10.99 -17.51 -20.69
C LEU A 18 -11.59 -16.25 -20.06
N ARG A 19 -11.61 -16.18 -18.72
CA ARG A 19 -11.99 -14.98 -17.96
C ARG A 19 -10.92 -14.66 -16.93
N TYR A 20 -10.54 -13.38 -16.84
CA TYR A 20 -9.65 -12.90 -15.79
C TYR A 20 -10.46 -12.57 -14.55
N LYS A 21 -10.07 -13.15 -13.42
CA LYS A 21 -10.72 -12.89 -12.12
C LYS A 21 -10.33 -11.54 -11.51
N TRP A 22 -9.13 -11.05 -11.81
CA TRP A 22 -8.55 -9.88 -11.12
C TRP A 22 -7.74 -9.00 -12.07
N LEU A 23 -7.71 -7.70 -11.76
CA LEU A 23 -6.89 -6.69 -12.43
C LEU A 23 -6.12 -5.94 -11.34
N VAL A 24 -4.80 -6.03 -11.38
CA VAL A 24 -3.92 -5.24 -10.51
C VAL A 24 -3.61 -3.95 -11.25
N CYS A 25 -3.80 -2.81 -10.57
CA CYS A 25 -3.69 -1.49 -11.17
C CYS A 25 -3.35 -0.46 -10.09
N ASP A 26 -2.62 0.59 -10.48
CA ASP A 26 -2.43 1.76 -9.62
C ASP A 26 -3.73 2.58 -9.62
N GLY A 27 -4.14 3.12 -8.45
CA GLY A 27 -5.48 3.69 -8.16
C GLY A 27 -5.97 4.92 -8.95
N ASP A 28 -5.44 5.17 -10.16
CA ASP A 28 -6.06 6.05 -11.18
C ASP A 28 -6.31 5.33 -12.52
N SER A 29 -6.65 4.06 -12.44
CA SER A 29 -6.63 3.15 -13.58
C SER A 29 -7.77 3.39 -14.58
N SER A 30 -7.50 4.23 -15.58
CA SER A 30 -8.24 4.24 -16.84
C SER A 30 -8.30 2.86 -17.53
N ALA A 31 -7.46 1.90 -17.11
CA ALA A 31 -7.51 0.52 -17.58
C ALA A 31 -8.69 -0.25 -16.98
N TYR A 32 -8.98 -0.08 -15.69
CA TYR A 32 -10.15 -0.69 -15.04
C TYR A 32 -11.46 -0.26 -15.71
N ASP A 33 -11.62 1.04 -15.94
CA ASP A 33 -12.83 1.57 -16.57
C ASP A 33 -13.09 1.00 -17.96
N LYS A 34 -12.03 0.68 -18.71
CA LYS A 34 -12.15 0.04 -20.02
C LYS A 34 -12.52 -1.44 -19.95
N VAL A 35 -12.20 -2.14 -18.86
CA VAL A 35 -12.36 -3.61 -18.78
C VAL A 35 -13.48 -4.09 -17.87
N LYS A 36 -13.98 -3.26 -16.95
CA LYS A 36 -14.99 -3.65 -15.94
C LYS A 36 -16.29 -4.25 -16.51
N ASN A 37 -16.62 -3.95 -17.77
CA ASN A 37 -17.85 -4.39 -18.42
C ASN A 37 -17.64 -5.42 -19.56
N ILE A 38 -16.45 -6.03 -19.68
CA ILE A 38 -16.14 -6.93 -20.81
C ILE A 38 -16.87 -8.29 -20.69
N TYR A 39 -17.22 -8.73 -19.49
CA TYR A 39 -17.89 -10.02 -19.26
C TYR A 39 -19.41 -9.82 -19.07
N ILE A 40 -20.23 -10.70 -19.68
CA ILE A 40 -21.71 -10.61 -19.70
C ILE A 40 -22.33 -11.01 -18.34
N GLU A 41 -21.64 -11.86 -17.58
CA GLU A 41 -21.93 -12.12 -16.16
C GLU A 41 -20.88 -11.40 -15.33
N GLN A 42 -21.32 -10.60 -14.36
CA GLN A 42 -20.44 -9.78 -13.54
C GLN A 42 -19.65 -10.64 -12.55
N GLU A 43 -18.42 -10.99 -12.92
CA GLU A 43 -17.33 -11.18 -11.98
C GLU A 43 -16.33 -10.06 -12.25
N THR A 44 -16.53 -8.91 -11.60
CA THR A 44 -15.62 -7.77 -11.76
C THR A 44 -14.34 -8.00 -10.98
N ALA A 45 -13.23 -7.82 -11.67
CA ALA A 45 -11.91 -7.67 -11.08
C ALA A 45 -11.93 -6.65 -9.93
N ALA A 46 -11.54 -7.08 -8.72
CA ALA A 46 -11.16 -6.13 -7.68
C ALA A 46 -9.93 -5.35 -8.16
N GLU A 47 -10.05 -4.03 -8.08
CA GLU A 47 -8.95 -3.08 -8.09
C GLU A 47 -8.03 -3.43 -6.92
N ALA A 48 -6.93 -4.14 -7.15
CA ALA A 48 -5.90 -4.27 -6.13
C ALA A 48 -5.12 -2.96 -6.12
N ASP A 49 -5.50 -2.03 -5.22
CA ASP A 49 -4.79 -0.78 -5.01
C ASP A 49 -3.33 -1.10 -4.67
N GLY A 50 -2.46 -0.87 -5.66
CA GLY A 50 -1.04 -1.18 -5.59
C GLY A 50 -0.39 -0.47 -4.41
N ILE A 51 0.16 -1.24 -3.48
CA ILE A 51 1.04 -0.76 -2.41
C ILE A 51 2.38 -0.43 -3.07
N ASP A 52 2.46 0.67 -3.82
CA ASP A 52 3.72 1.11 -4.42
C ASP A 52 4.64 1.69 -3.34
N ASN A 53 5.78 1.05 -3.19
CA ASN A 53 6.76 1.30 -2.16
C ASN A 53 8.16 1.48 -2.79
N ASN A 54 8.25 2.08 -3.99
CA ASN A 54 9.53 2.26 -4.67
C ASN A 54 10.12 3.68 -4.52
N ASP A 55 11.36 3.71 -4.01
CA ASP A 55 12.29 4.83 -3.74
C ASP A 55 12.57 5.77 -4.94
N LYS A 56 12.00 5.50 -6.12
CA LYS A 56 12.14 6.31 -7.33
C LYS A 56 11.07 7.40 -7.50
N HIS A 57 10.10 7.47 -6.60
CA HIS A 57 9.12 8.56 -6.53
C HIS A 57 9.40 9.54 -5.39
N LYS A 58 10.64 10.03 -5.27
CA LYS A 58 10.99 11.22 -4.45
C LYS A 58 10.23 12.52 -4.82
N GLY A 59 9.23 12.45 -5.70
CA GLY A 59 8.46 13.60 -6.21
C GLY A 59 6.95 13.43 -6.30
N ARG A 60 6.35 12.31 -5.86
CA ARG A 60 4.88 12.19 -5.75
C ARG A 60 4.50 11.72 -4.36
N GLN A 61 4.26 12.69 -3.47
CA GLN A 61 3.54 12.44 -2.22
C GLN A 61 2.21 11.74 -2.56
N PRO A 62 1.74 10.75 -1.76
CA PRO A 62 0.44 10.13 -1.97
C PRO A 62 -0.63 11.19 -2.23
N ARG A 63 -1.60 10.95 -3.14
CA ARG A 63 -2.63 11.96 -3.46
C ARG A 63 -3.36 12.45 -2.21
N GLU A 64 -3.55 11.56 -1.24
CA GLU A 64 -4.01 11.82 0.12
C GLU A 64 -3.09 12.79 0.89
N VAL A 65 -1.77 12.61 0.84
CA VAL A 65 -0.75 13.49 1.45
C VAL A 65 -0.68 14.87 0.77
N VAL A 66 -0.85 14.94 -0.55
CA VAL A 66 -0.99 16.22 -1.27
C VAL A 66 -2.31 16.91 -0.90
N ARG A 67 -3.37 16.14 -0.65
CA ARG A 67 -4.66 16.62 -0.13
C ARG A 67 -4.56 17.04 1.34
N MET A 68 -3.71 16.41 2.16
CA MET A 68 -3.38 16.85 3.53
C MET A 68 -2.88 18.28 3.52
N LYS A 69 -1.94 18.62 2.62
CA LYS A 69 -1.42 20.00 2.46
C LYS A 69 -2.50 21.05 2.19
N LYS A 70 -3.63 20.66 1.60
CA LYS A 70 -4.74 21.56 1.24
C LYS A 70 -5.87 21.61 2.27
N THR A 71 -5.97 20.63 3.16
CA THR A 71 -7.11 20.47 4.10
C THR A 71 -6.78 20.98 5.51
N ILE A 72 -5.49 21.17 5.81
CA ILE A 72 -5.03 21.71 7.08
C ILE A 72 -5.12 23.24 7.02
N PRO A 73 -5.83 23.91 7.95
CA PRO A 73 -5.92 25.37 8.00
C PRO A 73 -4.53 26.02 8.00
N GLU A 74 -4.33 27.13 7.29
CA GLU A 74 -3.06 27.90 7.26
C GLU A 74 -2.50 28.24 8.65
N GLU A 75 -3.38 28.28 9.67
CA GLU A 75 -3.06 28.55 11.07
C GLU A 75 -2.41 27.36 11.82
N LYS A 76 -2.39 26.15 11.23
CA LYS A 76 -1.73 24.95 11.80
C LYS A 76 -0.47 24.63 10.99
N PRO A 77 0.75 24.81 11.51
CA PRO A 77 1.77 25.34 10.61
C PRO A 77 2.62 24.19 10.07
N PHE A 78 2.67 24.09 8.74
CA PHE A 78 3.63 23.26 8.01
C PHE A 78 5.05 23.78 8.21
N GLY A 79 6.00 22.88 8.48
CA GLY A 79 7.44 23.19 8.53
C GLY A 79 7.98 23.68 9.89
N GLY A 80 9.18 23.21 10.23
CA GLY A 80 9.93 23.56 11.46
C GLY A 80 9.56 22.76 12.72
N SER A 81 10.58 22.42 13.54
CA SER A 81 10.58 21.78 14.88
C SER A 81 9.73 20.51 15.11
N ALA A 82 9.98 19.82 16.23
CA ALA A 82 9.19 18.68 16.72
C ALA A 82 7.71 19.07 16.95
N GLY A 83 6.78 18.10 16.89
CA GLY A 83 5.33 18.33 17.11
C GLY A 83 4.51 18.61 15.84
N ARG A 84 5.18 19.00 14.73
CA ARG A 84 4.52 19.49 13.51
C ARG A 84 4.50 18.48 12.37
N MET A 85 3.53 18.68 11.45
CA MET A 85 3.50 18.00 10.17
C MET A 85 4.66 18.51 9.27
N THR A 86 5.70 17.68 9.17
CA THR A 86 6.87 17.90 8.30
C THR A 86 6.88 16.88 7.15
N ASP A 87 7.61 17.15 6.06
CA ASP A 87 7.77 16.15 4.99
C ASP A 87 8.38 14.83 5.51
N ALA A 88 9.26 14.90 6.51
CA ALA A 88 9.83 13.71 7.17
C ALA A 88 8.76 12.92 7.95
N MET A 89 7.83 13.60 8.63
CA MET A 89 6.71 12.94 9.31
C MET A 89 5.74 12.30 8.30
N MET A 90 5.39 13.01 7.22
CA MET A 90 4.54 12.44 6.16
C MET A 90 5.19 11.20 5.53
N HIS A 91 6.51 11.22 5.34
CA HIS A 91 7.26 10.04 4.89
C HIS A 91 7.18 8.90 5.90
N LYS A 92 7.42 9.16 7.20
CA LYS A 92 7.32 8.15 8.26
C LYS A 92 5.93 7.53 8.35
N MET A 93 4.86 8.33 8.24
CA MET A 93 3.48 7.83 8.21
C MET A 93 3.24 6.90 7.01
N SER A 94 3.69 7.32 5.83
CA SER A 94 3.56 6.51 4.60
C SER A 94 4.32 5.19 4.70
N GLU A 95 5.54 5.22 5.25
CA GLU A 95 6.38 4.05 5.44
C GLU A 95 5.77 3.06 6.44
N MET A 96 5.28 3.56 7.57
CA MET A 96 4.61 2.78 8.60
C MET A 96 3.31 2.15 8.08
N TYR A 97 2.52 2.89 7.30
CA TYR A 97 1.32 2.35 6.66
C TYR A 97 1.65 1.25 5.66
N GLY A 98 2.62 1.49 4.75
CA GLY A 98 3.05 0.46 3.79
C GLY A 98 3.58 -0.80 4.49
N LEU A 99 4.34 -0.64 5.58
CA LEU A 99 4.83 -1.76 6.38
C LEU A 99 3.70 -2.52 7.07
N ALA A 100 2.73 -1.81 7.65
CA ALA A 100 1.55 -2.40 8.28
C ALA A 100 0.75 -3.26 7.29
N ILE A 101 0.59 -2.80 6.05
CA ILE A 101 -0.07 -3.57 5.01
C ILE A 101 0.75 -4.84 4.68
N ARG A 102 2.04 -4.73 4.36
CA ARG A 102 2.88 -5.89 4.00
C ARG A 102 2.90 -6.96 5.10
N GLN A 103 3.21 -6.56 6.33
CA GLN A 103 3.24 -7.51 7.45
C GLN A 103 1.87 -8.11 7.72
N GLY A 104 0.80 -7.34 7.57
CA GLY A 104 -0.56 -7.86 7.72
C GLY A 104 -0.91 -8.85 6.62
N THR A 105 -0.54 -8.60 5.37
CA THR A 105 -0.79 -9.52 4.25
C THR A 105 -0.01 -10.81 4.38
N ASP A 106 1.24 -10.74 4.87
CA ASP A 106 2.08 -11.92 5.10
C ASP A 106 1.47 -12.79 6.21
N GLU A 107 1.09 -12.19 7.35
CA GLU A 107 0.45 -12.89 8.47
C GLU A 107 -0.89 -13.54 8.06
N VAL A 108 -1.72 -12.85 7.28
CA VAL A 108 -2.99 -13.39 6.78
C VAL A 108 -2.76 -14.65 5.94
N GLN A 109 -1.75 -14.62 5.08
CA GLN A 109 -1.41 -15.76 4.22
C GLN A 109 -0.85 -16.93 5.03
N GLU A 110 -0.05 -16.67 6.06
CA GLU A 110 0.48 -17.69 6.96
C GLU A 110 -0.62 -18.35 7.81
N ASN A 111 -1.59 -17.56 8.28
CA ASN A 111 -2.63 -18.03 9.20
C ASN A 111 -3.86 -18.65 8.51
N ASN A 112 -3.97 -18.59 7.18
CA ASN A 112 -5.17 -18.99 6.42
C ASN A 112 -6.46 -18.35 6.98
N GLU A 113 -6.38 -17.07 7.37
CA GLU A 113 -7.51 -16.32 7.89
C GLU A 113 -8.60 -16.15 6.81
N ASP A 114 -9.86 -16.11 7.25
CA ASP A 114 -10.93 -15.68 6.34
C ASP A 114 -10.82 -14.19 6.02
N GLU A 115 -11.50 -13.74 4.97
CA GLU A 115 -11.38 -12.37 4.47
C GLU A 115 -11.75 -11.32 5.54
N ALA A 116 -12.74 -11.59 6.38
CA ALA A 116 -13.20 -10.64 7.38
C ALA A 116 -12.19 -10.49 8.53
N GLU A 117 -11.64 -11.61 9.00
CA GLU A 117 -10.57 -11.62 10.01
C GLU A 117 -9.31 -10.93 9.49
N ALA A 118 -8.95 -11.23 8.26
CA ALA A 118 -7.78 -10.68 7.59
C ALA A 118 -7.88 -9.16 7.40
N VAL A 119 -9.04 -8.67 6.98
CA VAL A 119 -9.32 -7.22 6.89
C VAL A 119 -9.25 -6.57 8.26
N ALA A 120 -9.85 -7.18 9.29
CA ALA A 120 -9.82 -6.63 10.65
C ALA A 120 -8.38 -6.54 11.19
N ARG A 121 -7.53 -7.52 10.88
CA ARG A 121 -6.10 -7.50 11.22
C ARG A 121 -5.36 -6.35 10.53
N LEU A 122 -5.57 -6.17 9.21
CA LEU A 122 -4.99 -5.04 8.49
C LEU A 122 -5.47 -3.71 9.06
N GLN A 123 -6.76 -3.56 9.34
CA GLN A 123 -7.32 -2.35 9.98
C GLN A 123 -6.59 -2.05 11.29
N LYS A 124 -6.44 -3.05 12.17
CA LYS A 124 -5.73 -2.88 13.44
C LYS A 124 -4.29 -2.44 13.24
N LYS A 125 -3.54 -3.04 12.30
CA LYS A 125 -2.14 -2.67 12.01
C LYS A 125 -2.02 -1.25 11.44
N CYS A 126 -2.91 -0.86 10.52
CA CYS A 126 -2.94 0.50 9.97
C CYS A 126 -3.29 1.54 11.04
N LEU A 127 -4.28 1.27 11.88
CA LEU A 127 -4.63 2.13 13.02
C LEU A 127 -3.45 2.27 13.99
N ALA A 128 -2.74 1.17 14.28
CA ALA A 128 -1.53 1.22 15.10
C ALA A 128 -0.45 2.13 14.50
N ALA A 129 -0.23 2.07 13.18
CA ALA A 129 0.74 2.93 12.49
C ALA A 129 0.43 4.42 12.65
N PHE A 130 -0.85 4.81 12.54
CA PHE A 130 -1.25 6.22 12.66
C PHE A 130 -1.33 6.71 14.10
N HIS A 131 -2.04 5.97 14.97
CA HIS A 131 -2.23 6.38 16.37
C HIS A 131 -0.92 6.42 17.14
N HIS A 132 0.05 5.55 16.81
CA HIS A 132 1.37 5.59 17.45
C HIS A 132 2.12 6.90 17.20
N LEU A 133 1.90 7.57 16.06
CA LEU A 133 2.63 8.77 15.66
C LEU A 133 2.02 10.08 16.17
N ILE A 134 0.84 10.04 16.80
CA ILE A 134 0.12 11.22 17.28
C ILE A 134 0.08 11.16 18.80
N VAL A 135 0.56 12.21 19.46
CA VAL A 135 0.50 12.32 20.92
C VAL A 135 -0.96 12.33 21.35
N GLN A 136 -1.28 11.52 22.36
CA GLN A 136 -2.57 11.58 23.05
C GLN A 136 -2.35 11.76 24.56
N ASP A 137 -3.35 12.33 25.23
CA ASP A 137 -3.31 12.58 26.67
C ASP A 137 -3.13 11.28 27.49
N ASN A 138 -3.68 10.17 26.99
CA ASN A 138 -3.48 8.84 27.56
C ASN A 138 -2.62 7.97 26.61
N LYS A 139 -1.47 7.50 27.12
CA LYS A 139 -0.57 6.57 26.43
C LYS A 139 -1.22 5.24 26.08
N GLU A 140 -2.14 4.74 26.91
CA GLU A 140 -2.90 3.53 26.60
C GLU A 140 -3.75 3.71 25.35
N ASN A 141 -4.33 4.90 25.14
CA ASN A 141 -5.11 5.21 23.94
C ASN A 141 -4.20 5.35 22.71
N GLN A 142 -3.06 6.04 22.85
CA GLN A 142 -2.07 6.20 21.77
C GLN A 142 -1.56 4.84 21.26
N HIS A 143 -1.35 3.90 22.17
CA HIS A 143 -0.77 2.59 21.88
C HIS A 143 -1.81 1.46 21.85
N TYR A 144 -3.11 1.76 21.89
CA TYR A 144 -4.18 0.76 22.00
C TYR A 144 -4.13 -0.29 20.89
N TYR A 145 -3.92 0.15 19.65
CA TYR A 145 -3.86 -0.73 18.49
C TYR A 145 -2.50 -1.41 18.30
N CYS A 146 -1.44 -0.95 18.97
CA CYS A 146 -0.11 -1.52 18.86
C CYS A 146 -0.11 -2.99 19.33
N PRO A 147 0.72 -3.85 18.71
CA PRO A 147 0.80 -5.25 19.13
C PRO A 147 1.31 -5.35 20.56
N ASP A 148 0.75 -6.26 21.34
CA ASP A 148 1.19 -6.55 22.71
C ASP A 148 2.42 -7.47 22.71
N GLY A 149 3.10 -7.54 23.87
CA GLY A 149 4.16 -8.51 24.12
C GLY A 149 5.58 -8.00 23.87
N MET A 150 6.55 -8.83 24.25
CA MET A 150 7.98 -8.49 24.27
C MET A 150 8.59 -8.27 22.87
N THR A 151 7.96 -8.83 21.83
CA THR A 151 8.37 -8.69 20.43
C THR A 151 7.69 -7.52 19.72
N SER A 152 6.87 -6.73 20.42
CA SER A 152 6.21 -5.57 19.86
C SER A 152 7.22 -4.55 19.36
N TRP A 153 6.98 -3.97 18.18
CA TRP A 153 7.77 -2.82 17.72
C TRP A 153 7.50 -1.56 18.57
N CYS A 154 6.36 -1.50 19.26
CA CYS A 154 5.99 -0.41 20.16
C CYS A 154 6.68 -0.57 21.52
N SER A 155 7.57 0.36 21.88
CA SER A 155 8.28 0.34 23.17
C SER A 155 7.34 0.30 24.36
N TYR A 156 6.29 1.13 24.36
CA TYR A 156 5.29 1.17 25.43
C TYR A 156 4.66 -0.21 25.72
N LYS A 157 4.35 -0.98 24.66
CA LYS A 157 3.78 -2.33 24.80
C LYS A 157 4.81 -3.37 25.27
N ARG A 158 6.08 -3.22 24.88
CA ARG A 158 7.17 -4.06 25.41
C ARG A 158 7.42 -3.79 26.89
N ASP A 159 7.38 -2.54 27.32
CA ASP A 159 7.55 -2.16 28.73
C ASP A 159 6.44 -2.73 29.59
N GLN A 160 5.19 -2.60 29.14
CA GLN A 160 4.04 -3.23 29.80
C GLN A 160 4.21 -4.76 29.94
N ALA A 161 4.82 -5.41 28.95
CA ALA A 161 5.01 -6.87 28.96
C ALA A 161 6.21 -7.34 29.81
N THR A 162 7.23 -6.49 30.00
CA THR A 162 8.49 -6.86 30.69
C THR A 162 8.60 -6.32 32.11
N ASN A 163 7.59 -5.56 32.59
CA ASN A 163 7.70 -4.70 33.78
C ASN A 163 8.95 -3.79 33.71
N GLY A 164 9.34 -3.42 32.50
CA GLY A 164 10.48 -2.56 32.22
C GLY A 164 10.14 -1.08 32.39
N ASN A 165 11.18 -0.28 32.56
CA ASN A 165 11.15 1.16 32.36
C ASN A 165 12.11 1.45 31.18
N GLU A 166 11.86 0.92 29.97
CA GLU A 166 12.47 1.50 28.77
C GLU A 166 11.81 2.86 28.51
N ASP A 167 12.16 3.81 29.39
CA ASP A 167 12.06 5.25 29.22
C ASP A 167 12.03 5.55 27.72
N GLU A 168 10.90 6.03 27.19
CA GLU A 168 10.61 6.16 25.76
C GLU A 168 11.81 6.82 25.07
N ARG A 169 12.76 6.00 24.62
CA ARG A 169 14.10 6.50 24.30
C ARG A 169 14.01 7.11 22.91
N LYS A 170 13.60 8.37 22.91
CA LYS A 170 13.98 9.43 21.97
C LYS A 170 13.27 9.48 20.61
N ASP A 171 12.05 8.96 20.46
CA ASP A 171 11.23 9.29 19.28
C ASP A 171 10.53 10.64 19.49
N LYS A 172 11.33 11.71 19.44
CA LYS A 172 10.96 13.10 19.77
C LYS A 172 10.09 13.82 18.74
N ASN A 173 9.64 13.12 17.71
CA ASN A 173 8.93 13.74 16.59
C ASN A 173 7.55 13.11 16.45
N TRP A 174 6.74 13.09 17.49
CA TRP A 174 5.30 12.81 17.33
C TRP A 174 4.55 14.06 16.89
N LEU A 175 3.38 13.87 16.31
CA LEU A 175 2.45 14.93 15.95
C LEU A 175 1.68 15.39 17.18
N ASP A 176 1.48 16.70 17.30
CA ASP A 176 0.61 17.26 18.33
C ASP A 176 -0.83 16.73 18.20
N PRO A 177 -1.59 16.62 19.32
CA PRO A 177 -2.96 16.09 19.32
C PRO A 177 -3.90 16.80 18.34
N VAL A 178 -3.61 18.07 18.04
CA VAL A 178 -4.32 18.92 17.08
C VAL A 178 -4.39 18.35 15.66
N PHE A 179 -3.51 17.39 15.33
CA PHE A 179 -3.49 16.68 14.06
C PHE A 179 -4.37 15.43 14.06
N LEU A 180 -4.80 14.90 15.21
CA LEU A 180 -5.68 13.73 15.26
C LEU A 180 -6.98 14.01 14.50
N ASP A 181 -7.66 15.10 14.85
CA ASP A 181 -8.93 15.49 14.20
C ASP A 181 -8.75 15.78 12.69
N LEU A 182 -7.59 16.31 12.31
CA LEU A 182 -7.27 16.62 10.91
C LEU A 182 -7.02 15.36 10.09
N LEU A 183 -6.43 14.34 10.70
CA LEU A 183 -6.05 13.10 10.06
C LEU A 183 -7.14 12.03 10.19
N GLN A 184 -8.10 12.19 11.10
CA GLN A 184 -9.15 11.22 11.39
C GLN A 184 -9.84 10.71 10.12
N LYS A 185 -10.32 11.62 9.27
CA LYS A 185 -11.01 11.26 8.02
C LYS A 185 -10.13 10.42 7.08
N MET A 186 -8.85 10.75 7.00
CA MET A 186 -7.91 10.00 6.16
C MET A 186 -7.58 8.64 6.78
N ILE A 187 -7.42 8.58 8.09
CA ILE A 187 -7.24 7.29 8.78
C ILE A 187 -8.45 6.40 8.50
N GLU A 188 -9.67 6.95 8.58
CA GLU A 188 -10.91 6.25 8.20
C GLU A 188 -10.89 5.80 6.73
N ASP A 189 -10.60 6.71 5.79
CA ASP A 189 -10.53 6.42 4.36
C ASP A 189 -9.48 5.32 4.04
N LEU A 190 -8.29 5.40 4.66
CA LEU A 190 -7.19 4.44 4.50
C LEU A 190 -7.40 3.14 5.29
N THR A 191 -8.41 3.06 6.15
CA THR A 191 -8.77 1.84 6.88
C THR A 191 -10.11 1.27 6.45
N LEU A 192 -10.71 1.78 5.36
CA LEU A 192 -11.95 1.24 4.80
C LEU A 192 -11.78 -0.25 4.47
N LYS A 193 -12.77 -1.06 4.88
CA LYS A 193 -12.76 -2.51 4.65
C LYS A 193 -12.64 -2.86 3.18
N GLU A 194 -13.35 -2.14 2.34
CA GLU A 194 -13.31 -2.31 0.88
C GLU A 194 -11.90 -2.06 0.33
N LEU A 195 -11.21 -1.03 0.82
CA LEU A 195 -9.82 -0.74 0.45
C LEU A 195 -8.89 -1.88 0.91
N LEU A 196 -8.96 -2.26 2.19
CA LEU A 196 -8.03 -3.25 2.75
C LEU A 196 -8.27 -4.67 2.23
N SER A 197 -9.51 -5.03 1.89
CA SER A 197 -9.83 -6.31 1.24
C SER A 197 -9.06 -6.50 -0.07
N ARG A 198 -8.84 -5.40 -0.80
CA ARG A 198 -8.05 -5.38 -2.04
C ARG A 198 -6.56 -5.54 -1.78
N CYS A 199 -6.07 -5.05 -0.64
CA CYS A 199 -4.67 -5.16 -0.24
C CYS A 199 -4.27 -6.57 0.22
N LEU A 200 -5.22 -7.43 0.64
CA LEU A 200 -4.97 -8.76 1.23
C LEU A 200 -4.00 -9.65 0.45
N ARG A 201 -3.95 -9.48 -0.87
CA ARG A 201 -3.14 -10.32 -1.75
C ARG A 201 -1.67 -9.86 -1.85
N GLY A 202 -1.32 -8.72 -1.25
CA GLY A 202 0.04 -8.17 -1.23
C GLY A 202 0.61 -7.92 -2.63
N LEU A 203 -0.26 -7.72 -3.63
CA LEU A 203 0.17 -7.52 -5.02
C LEU A 203 0.59 -6.07 -5.22
N THR A 204 1.72 -5.86 -5.87
CA THR A 204 2.21 -4.52 -6.23
C THR A 204 2.39 -4.43 -7.74
N GLN A 205 2.12 -3.27 -8.31
CA GLN A 205 2.49 -2.97 -9.68
C GLN A 205 3.78 -2.14 -9.70
N ASN A 206 4.86 -2.66 -9.08
CA ASN A 206 6.15 -2.02 -9.22
C ASN A 206 6.55 -2.03 -10.71
N SER A 207 6.67 -0.84 -11.30
CA SER A 207 7.07 -0.71 -12.72
C SER A 207 8.39 -1.41 -13.03
N ASN A 208 9.29 -1.55 -12.04
CA ASN A 208 10.55 -2.28 -12.17
C ASN A 208 10.39 -3.82 -12.09
N GLU A 209 9.29 -4.31 -11.52
CA GLU A 209 8.99 -5.74 -11.37
C GLU A 209 7.81 -6.19 -12.24
N SER A 210 7.29 -5.32 -13.11
CA SER A 210 6.30 -5.76 -14.10
C SER A 210 6.91 -6.79 -15.06
N LEU A 211 6.08 -7.72 -15.55
CA LEU A 211 6.49 -8.64 -16.62
C LEU A 211 7.14 -7.89 -17.79
N ASN A 212 6.60 -6.73 -18.13
CA ASN A 212 7.15 -5.84 -19.15
C ASN A 212 8.59 -5.38 -18.81
N SER A 213 8.85 -4.99 -17.56
CA SER A 213 10.19 -4.66 -17.09
C SER A 213 11.16 -5.82 -17.24
N VAL A 214 10.75 -7.05 -16.88
CA VAL A 214 11.56 -8.27 -17.03
C VAL A 214 11.87 -8.56 -18.51
N VAL A 215 10.90 -8.35 -19.41
CA VAL A 215 11.15 -8.45 -20.86
C VAL A 215 12.24 -7.48 -21.30
N TRP A 216 12.19 -6.24 -20.82
CA TRP A 216 13.15 -5.20 -21.19
C TRP A 216 14.46 -5.24 -20.40
N SER A 217 14.55 -6.00 -19.32
CA SER A 217 15.85 -6.32 -18.70
C SER A 217 16.58 -7.39 -19.50
N ILE A 218 15.85 -8.29 -20.17
CA ILE A 218 16.41 -9.28 -21.11
C ILE A 218 16.81 -8.61 -22.42
N LEU A 219 15.97 -7.70 -22.95
CA LEU A 219 16.21 -6.97 -24.19
C LEU A 219 16.34 -5.47 -23.95
N SER A 220 17.49 -4.89 -24.29
CA SER A 220 17.65 -3.44 -24.13
C SER A 220 16.66 -2.64 -24.99
N LYS A 221 15.94 -1.70 -24.37
CA LYS A 221 15.04 -0.73 -25.06
C LYS A 221 15.78 0.19 -26.03
N SER A 222 17.10 0.35 -25.89
CA SER A 222 17.90 1.22 -26.76
C SER A 222 18.28 0.59 -28.10
N LYS A 223 17.86 -0.65 -28.36
CA LYS A 223 18.16 -1.39 -29.59
C LYS A 223 16.87 -1.85 -30.26
N ASN A 224 16.91 -1.94 -31.58
CA ASN A 224 15.85 -2.56 -32.36
C ASN A 224 15.98 -4.08 -32.25
N HIS A 225 14.86 -4.75 -31.99
CA HIS A 225 14.78 -6.21 -31.89
C HIS A 225 13.75 -6.76 -32.87
N GLY A 226 14.06 -7.91 -33.47
CA GLY A 226 13.11 -8.62 -34.32
C GLY A 226 12.00 -9.30 -33.49
N PHE A 227 10.89 -9.63 -34.16
CA PHE A 227 9.73 -10.27 -33.52
C PHE A 227 10.11 -11.52 -32.71
N SER A 228 10.89 -12.43 -33.29
CA SER A 228 11.29 -13.68 -32.63
C SER A 228 12.09 -13.45 -31.35
N SER A 229 12.95 -12.42 -31.32
CA SER A 229 13.72 -12.06 -30.12
C SER A 229 12.80 -11.56 -29.01
N VAL A 230 11.85 -10.68 -29.34
CA VAL A 230 10.87 -10.16 -28.37
C VAL A 230 9.97 -11.29 -27.85
N GLN A 231 9.54 -12.21 -28.72
CA GLN A 231 8.74 -13.36 -28.32
C GLN A 231 9.52 -14.30 -27.38
N GLY A 232 10.80 -14.56 -27.67
CA GLY A 232 11.67 -15.35 -26.79
C GLY A 232 11.85 -14.69 -25.42
N ALA A 233 12.11 -13.39 -25.38
CA ALA A 233 12.23 -12.64 -24.14
C ALA A 233 10.93 -12.61 -23.33
N ALA A 234 9.77 -12.45 -23.99
CA ALA A 234 8.46 -12.54 -23.34
C ALA A 234 8.21 -13.93 -22.72
N THR A 235 8.60 -14.99 -23.42
CA THR A 235 8.48 -16.36 -22.93
C THR A 235 9.39 -16.58 -21.72
N ALA A 236 10.66 -16.18 -21.80
CA ALA A 236 11.59 -16.26 -20.67
C ALA A 236 11.09 -15.43 -19.47
N ALA A 237 10.65 -14.19 -19.69
CA ALA A 237 10.11 -13.33 -18.65
C ALA A 237 8.90 -13.96 -17.95
N SER A 238 8.04 -14.68 -18.67
CA SER A 238 6.88 -15.37 -18.07
C SER A 238 7.27 -16.50 -17.10
N ILE A 239 8.48 -17.05 -17.25
CA ILE A 239 9.04 -18.06 -16.33
C ILE A 239 9.64 -17.37 -15.09
N TYR A 240 10.34 -16.25 -15.29
CA TYR A 240 11.01 -15.53 -14.20
C TYR A 240 10.09 -14.63 -13.36
N PHE A 241 8.96 -14.20 -13.91
CA PHE A 241 8.05 -13.28 -13.23
C PHE A 241 7.29 -13.99 -12.11
N THR A 242 7.51 -13.55 -10.87
CA THR A 242 6.94 -14.13 -9.63
C THR A 242 5.53 -13.59 -9.29
N GLY A 243 4.84 -12.98 -10.26
CA GLY A 243 3.47 -12.51 -10.07
C GLY A 243 3.31 -11.15 -9.39
N GLY A 244 4.36 -10.33 -9.34
CA GLY A 244 4.30 -8.96 -8.79
C GLY A 244 4.17 -8.91 -7.26
N ARG A 245 4.64 -9.96 -6.58
CA ARG A 245 4.78 -9.98 -5.12
C ARG A 245 6.05 -9.22 -4.74
N ALA A 246 5.93 -8.31 -3.76
CA ALA A 246 7.06 -7.63 -3.13
C ALA A 246 7.82 -8.57 -2.19
#